data_AF-A0A2I1G4Z6-F1
#
_entry.id   AF-A0A2I1G4Z6-F1
#
_cell.length_a   1.000
_cell.length_b   1.000
_cell.length_c   1.000
_cell.angle_alpha   90.00
_cell.angle_beta   90.00
_cell.angle_gamma   90.00
#
_symmetry.space_group_name_H-M   'P 1'
#
loop_
_entity.id
_entity.type
_entity.pdbx_description
1 polymer ?
#
loop_
_entity_poly.entity_id
_entity_poly.type
_entity_poly.pdbx_seq_one_letter_code
_entity_poly.pdbx_strand_id
1 'polypeptide(L)'
;MVPDCPRPPSLMPPRRGGFESILIRAKHAALISSWIDRNDINVFYNSTNIPYEYSNIPYEFKLLVRGSRDGFSPAAFHAKCDLQGPTVLVL
;
A
#
# COMPACT_ATOMS: atom_id res chain seq x y z
N MET A 1 -41.49 -31.89 -10.37
CA MET A 1 -40.01 -31.77 -10.42
C MET A 1 -39.69 -30.32 -10.70
N VAL A 2 -39.09 -29.60 -9.75
CA VAL A 2 -38.65 -28.21 -9.95
C VAL A 2 -37.23 -28.28 -10.53
N PRO A 3 -36.91 -27.57 -11.62
CA PRO A 3 -35.56 -27.57 -12.16
C PRO A 3 -34.62 -26.81 -11.21
N ASP A 4 -33.46 -27.40 -10.92
CA ASP A 4 -32.44 -26.75 -10.09
C ASP A 4 -31.92 -25.47 -10.76
N CYS A 5 -31.95 -24.36 -10.01
CA CYS A 5 -31.38 -23.10 -10.44
C CYS A 5 -29.85 -23.22 -10.51
N PRO A 6 -29.19 -22.85 -11.63
CA PRO A 6 -27.75 -22.89 -11.71
C PRO A 6 -27.14 -21.91 -10.71
N ARG A 7 -26.23 -22.42 -9.86
CA ARG A 7 -25.51 -21.59 -8.88
C ARG A 7 -24.71 -20.52 -9.62
N PRO A 8 -24.85 -19.23 -9.27
CA PRO A 8 -24.07 -18.18 -9.91
C PRO A 8 -22.58 -18.46 -9.68
N PRO A 9 -21.71 -18.18 -10.67
CA PRO A 9 -20.28 -18.32 -10.52
C PRO A 9 -19.82 -17.50 -9.32
N SER A 10 -18.98 -18.11 -8.47
CA SER A 10 -18.42 -17.43 -7.31
C SER A 10 -17.57 -16.25 -7.77
N LEU A 11 -18.13 -15.04 -7.71
CA LEU A 11 -17.41 -13.82 -8.00
C LEU A 11 -16.43 -13.58 -6.84
N MET A 12 -15.17 -13.93 -7.05
CA MET A 12 -14.12 -13.60 -6.07
C MET A 12 -14.04 -12.08 -5.93
N PRO A 13 -13.87 -11.55 -4.71
CA PRO A 13 -13.69 -10.12 -4.54
C PRO A 13 -12.48 -9.65 -5.37
N PRO A 14 -12.53 -8.41 -5.92
CA PRO A 14 -11.40 -7.84 -6.63
C PRO A 14 -10.16 -7.92 -5.75
N ARG A 15 -9.12 -8.64 -6.21
CA ARG A 15 -7.83 -8.63 -5.51
C ARG A 15 -7.28 -7.22 -5.69
N ARG A 16 -7.18 -6.43 -4.61
CA ARG A 16 -6.33 -5.24 -4.64
C ARG A 16 -4.92 -5.70 -5.02
N GLY A 17 -4.35 -5.10 -6.06
CA GLY A 17 -3.02 -5.43 -6.55
C GLY A 17 -1.99 -5.27 -5.43
N GLY A 18 -1.11 -6.26 -5.27
CA GLY A 18 -0.06 -6.22 -4.26
C GLY A 18 0.90 -5.04 -4.46
N PHE A 19 1.70 -4.74 -3.43
CA PHE A 19 2.72 -3.71 -3.55
C PHE A 19 3.86 -4.17 -4.45
N GLU A 20 4.34 -3.30 -5.33
CA GLU A 20 5.56 -3.53 -6.13
C GLU A 20 6.84 -3.44 -5.30
N SER A 21 6.74 -2.98 -4.05
CA SER A 21 7.85 -2.89 -3.10
C SER A 21 8.12 -4.21 -2.41
N ILE A 22 9.40 -4.50 -2.19
CA ILE A 22 9.84 -5.65 -1.38
C ILE A 22 9.82 -5.28 0.12
N LEU A 23 10.13 -4.03 0.44
CA LEU A 23 10.24 -3.51 1.80
C LEU A 23 8.89 -3.10 2.36
N ILE A 24 8.07 -2.41 1.56
CA ILE A 24 6.76 -1.92 1.98
C ILE A 24 5.70 -2.95 1.63
N ARG A 25 5.11 -3.52 2.68
CA ARG A 25 3.97 -4.44 2.63
C ARG A 25 2.73 -3.77 3.20
N ALA A 26 1.61 -4.47 3.15
CA ALA A 26 0.32 -3.98 3.65
C ALA A 26 0.34 -3.35 5.04
N LYS A 27 1.02 -3.98 6.01
CA LYS A 27 1.14 -3.45 7.38
C LYS A 27 1.91 -2.12 7.41
N HIS A 28 2.99 -2.01 6.62
CA HIS A 28 3.77 -0.79 6.53
C HIS A 28 2.98 0.33 5.83
N ALA A 29 2.26 0.00 4.76
CA ALA A 29 1.39 0.96 4.07
C ALA A 29 0.27 1.48 4.99
N ALA A 30 -0.35 0.60 5.78
CA ALA A 30 -1.35 1.00 6.77
C ALA A 30 -0.76 1.94 7.83
N LEU A 31 0.42 1.60 8.37
CA LEU A 31 1.14 2.44 9.32
C LEU A 31 1.47 3.82 8.76
N ILE A 32 2.05 3.89 7.56
CA ILE A 32 2.38 5.15 6.88
C ILE A 32 1.12 5.97 6.65
N SER A 33 0.01 5.34 6.25
CA SER A 33 -1.28 6.01 6.08
C SER A 33 -1.77 6.66 7.37
N SER A 34 -1.63 5.96 8.50
CA SER A 34 -1.96 6.52 9.81
C SER A 34 -1.10 7.72 10.18
N TRP A 35 0.19 7.71 9.83
CA TRP A 35 1.07 8.88 10.03
C TRP A 35 0.67 10.07 9.16
N ILE A 36 0.32 9.84 7.89
CA ILE A 36 -0.15 10.89 6.99
C ILE A 36 -1.42 11.56 7.56
N ASP A 37 -2.36 10.75 8.04
CA ASP A 37 -3.63 11.22 8.62
C ASP A 37 -3.50 11.73 10.06
N ARG A 38 -2.31 11.64 10.66
CA ARG A 38 -2.06 11.94 12.08
C ARG A 38 -2.98 11.16 13.02
N ASN A 39 -3.35 9.94 12.63
CA ASN A 39 -4.14 8.99 13.40
C ASN A 39 -3.24 7.93 14.06
N ASP A 40 -2.09 8.35 14.54
CA ASP A 40 -1.02 7.50 15.08
C ASP A 40 -1.05 7.37 16.61
N ILE A 41 -2.05 7.97 17.26
CA ILE A 41 -2.27 7.93 18.71
C ILE A 41 -2.27 6.47 19.21
N ASN A 42 -2.90 5.55 18.49
CA ASN A 42 -2.94 4.13 18.88
C ASN A 42 -1.68 3.33 18.50
N VAL A 43 -0.88 3.86 17.57
CA VAL A 43 0.29 3.17 16.99
C VAL A 43 1.50 3.25 17.93
N PHE A 44 1.71 4.38 18.60
CA PHE A 44 2.89 4.61 19.45
C PHE A 44 2.98 3.67 20.66
N TYR A 45 1.84 3.26 21.21
CA TYR A 45 1.79 2.42 22.40
C TYR A 45 1.72 0.92 22.06
N ASN A 46 1.17 0.59 20.89
CA ASN A 46 1.09 -0.78 20.41
C ASN A 46 0.97 -0.86 18.89
N SER A 47 2.00 -1.41 18.23
CA SER A 47 2.03 -1.63 16.78
C SER A 47 0.94 -2.58 16.25
N THR A 48 0.18 -3.27 17.12
CA THR A 48 -0.97 -4.09 16.70
C THR A 48 -2.26 -3.29 16.53
N ASN A 49 -2.35 -2.05 17.03
CA ASN A 49 -3.54 -1.20 16.90
C ASN A 49 -3.39 -0.21 15.73
N ILE A 50 -3.14 -0.72 14.53
CA ILE A 50 -3.08 0.11 13.33
C ILE A 50 -4.51 0.44 12.88
N PRO A 51 -4.88 1.73 12.74
CA PRO A 51 -6.22 2.15 12.32
C PRO A 51 -6.68 1.57 11.00
N TYR A 52 -5.73 1.28 10.10
CA TYR A 52 -6.00 0.80 8.76
C TYR A 52 -5.70 -0.70 8.62
N GLU A 53 -6.65 -1.42 8.03
CA GLU A 53 -6.39 -2.71 7.37
C GLU A 53 -6.09 -2.45 5.89
N TYR A 54 -5.36 -3.36 5.22
CA TYR A 54 -4.99 -3.24 3.81
C TYR A 54 -6.16 -2.89 2.88
N SER A 55 -7.32 -3.50 3.11
CA SER A 55 -8.57 -3.30 2.37
C SER A 55 -9.12 -1.88 2.48
N ASN A 56 -8.76 -1.15 3.54
CA ASN A 56 -9.34 0.13 3.93
C ASN A 56 -8.34 1.29 3.89
N ILE A 57 -7.13 1.05 3.37
CA ILE A 57 -6.17 2.13 3.13
C ILE A 57 -6.74 3.07 2.05
N PRO A 58 -6.86 4.38 2.32
CA PRO A 58 -7.40 5.36 1.37
C PRO A 58 -6.37 5.80 0.32
N TYR A 59 -5.11 5.39 0.48
CA TYR A 59 -3.98 5.74 -0.38
C TYR A 59 -3.57 4.61 -1.33
N GLU A 60 -3.23 4.96 -2.56
CA GLU A 60 -2.58 4.06 -3.51
C GLU A 60 -1.06 4.30 -3.50
N PHE A 61 -0.30 3.37 -2.93
CA PHE A 61 1.16 3.48 -2.92
C PHE A 61 1.76 2.93 -4.21
N LYS A 62 2.41 3.80 -4.98
CA LYS A 62 3.13 3.46 -6.22
C LYS A 62 4.64 3.50 -5.99
N LEU A 63 5.35 2.48 -6.47
CA LEU A 63 6.80 2.42 -6.34
C LEU A 63 7.47 3.26 -7.43
N LEU A 64 7.96 4.45 -7.08
CA LEU A 64 8.70 5.32 -8.00
C LEU A 64 10.14 4.84 -8.20
N VAL A 65 10.87 4.66 -7.10
CA VAL A 65 12.30 4.29 -7.12
C VAL A 65 12.62 3.22 -6.08
N ARG A 66 13.53 2.30 -6.42
CA ARG A 66 14.08 1.30 -5.50
C ARG A 66 15.58 1.20 -5.70
N GLY A 67 16.39 1.48 -4.67
CA GLY A 67 17.85 1.51 -4.79
C GLY A 67 18.47 0.25 -5.40
N SER A 68 17.97 -0.94 -5.03
CA SER A 68 18.44 -2.21 -5.60
C SER A 68 18.03 -2.46 -7.06
N ARG A 69 17.04 -1.74 -7.60
CA ARG A 69 16.57 -1.84 -9.01
C ARG A 69 17.13 -0.71 -9.87
N ASP A 70 17.11 0.50 -9.33
CA ASP A 70 17.27 1.75 -10.07
C ASP A 70 18.60 2.45 -9.78
N GLY A 71 19.39 1.90 -8.84
CA GLY A 71 20.59 2.54 -8.31
C GLY A 71 20.29 3.54 -7.20
N PHE A 72 21.34 3.89 -6.45
CA PHE A 72 21.27 4.83 -5.32
C PHE A 72 22.05 6.10 -5.64
N SER A 73 21.67 6.77 -6.74
CA SER A 73 22.26 8.06 -7.13
C SER A 73 21.22 9.18 -7.03
N PRO A 74 21.63 10.42 -6.68
CA PRO A 74 20.74 11.57 -6.68
C PRO A 74 20.08 11.80 -8.04
N ALA A 75 20.82 11.59 -9.14
CA ALA A 75 20.29 11.73 -10.49
C ALA A 75 19.14 10.75 -10.78
N ALA A 76 19.26 9.49 -10.36
CA ALA A 76 18.20 8.50 -10.53
C ALA A 76 16.96 8.83 -9.69
N PHE A 77 17.16 9.40 -8.48
CA PHE A 77 16.07 9.86 -7.64
C PHE A 77 15.31 11.03 -8.29
N HIS A 78 16.02 12.09 -8.69
CA HIS A 78 15.41 13.27 -9.32
C HIS A 78 14.66 12.90 -10.61
N ALA A 79 15.26 12.06 -11.46
CA ALA A 79 14.64 11.61 -12.70
C ALA A 79 13.29 10.87 -12.50
N LYS A 80 13.06 10.25 -11.33
CA LYS A 80 11.86 9.46 -11.06
C LYS A 80 10.88 10.10 -10.08
N CYS A 81 11.35 10.95 -9.17
CA CYS A 81 10.54 11.49 -8.07
C CYS A 81 10.17 12.95 -8.27
N ASP A 82 10.92 13.71 -9.08
CA ASP A 82 10.60 15.12 -9.30
C ASP A 82 9.20 15.25 -9.95
N LEU A 83 8.43 16.22 -9.45
CA LEU A 83 7.07 16.54 -9.92
C LEU A 83 6.03 15.41 -9.77
N GLN A 84 6.34 14.32 -9.05
CA GLN A 84 5.39 13.22 -8.81
C GLN A 84 4.38 13.48 -7.67
N GLY A 85 4.45 14.66 -7.04
CA GLY A 85 3.61 15.01 -5.90
C GLY A 85 4.21 14.58 -4.55
N PRO A 86 3.40 14.38 -3.50
CA PRO A 86 3.88 13.96 -2.19
C PRO A 86 4.53 12.57 -2.24
N THR A 87 5.81 12.50 -1.86
CA THR A 87 6.57 11.25 -1.85
C THR A 87 7.01 10.87 -0.44
N VAL A 88 6.89 9.59 -0.10
CA VAL A 88 7.45 9.02 1.13
C VAL A 88 8.75 8.28 0.78
N LEU A 89 9.85 8.66 1.43
CA LEU A 89 11.13 7.98 1.32
C LEU A 89 11.31 7.02 2.50
N VAL A 90 11.74 5.79 2.21
CA VAL A 90 12.06 4.77 3.23
C VAL A 90 13.49 4.29 2.97
N LEU A 91 14.31 4.35 4.03
CA LEU A 91 15.74 4.03 4.02
C LEU A 91 16.01 2.73 4.80
#